data_AF-T1KIE5-F1
#
_entry.id   AF-T1KIE5-F1
#
_cell.length_a   1.000
_cell.length_b   1.000
_cell.length_c   1.000
_cell.angle_alpha   90.00
_cell.angle_beta   90.00
_cell.angle_gamma   90.00
#
_symmetry.space_group_name_H-M   'P 1'
#
loop_
_entity.id
_entity.type
_entity.pdbx_description
1 polymer ?
#
loop_
_entity_poly.entity_id
_entity_poly.type
_entity_poly.pdbx_seq_one_letter_code
_entity_poly.pdbx_strand_id
1 'polypeptide(L)'
;MNVRDTLIKSFKQFKQDPNQLKKIEKNTSDSLSSDSRTDENDSEIPFFDPTNPTKMIQFLEYIILNESDKADESIFNSLLDCYLINWKKASEPSERDILRNKIMSLLLDHMGKYSFEQAMISCRMNHFIDGLLFLYEQMQLYDLILDHYVEIGDVNKILETCEKFSDQDERLWIRAFWYFAKTSDVDISLLHRVLEEVDKRNLIPPISIIDILSRNSPTASLAAIKNYLSQWLTKNSEMVSKNYDLIHQYQDSTEKMRDEIESIRTQPKIFQSSRCSFCKVHLELPSIHFLCGHSYHQGCLESPSDEKGCPLCLPEQIKLSNMNKKDQDFDILNNQ
;
A
#
# COMPACT_ATOMS: atom_id res chain seq x y z
N MET A 1 43.23 -31.74 -15.12
CA MET A 1 44.27 -31.51 -14.09
C MET A 1 43.80 -30.42 -13.17
N ASN A 2 43.73 -30.68 -11.87
CA ASN A 2 42.90 -29.95 -10.92
C ASN A 2 43.59 -28.66 -10.42
N VAL A 3 42.94 -27.51 -10.57
CA VAL A 3 43.42 -26.18 -10.08
C VAL A 3 43.69 -26.22 -8.56
N ARG A 4 42.96 -27.08 -7.86
CA ARG A 4 43.10 -27.39 -6.43
C ARG A 4 44.50 -27.93 -6.07
N ASP A 5 45.09 -28.78 -6.89
CA ASP A 5 46.42 -29.36 -6.62
C ASP A 5 47.56 -28.38 -6.92
N THR A 6 47.30 -27.41 -7.79
CA THR A 6 48.27 -26.36 -8.13
C THR A 6 48.34 -25.32 -7.01
N LEU A 7 47.19 -24.94 -6.44
CA LEU A 7 47.10 -24.03 -5.28
C LEU A 7 47.67 -24.66 -3.99
N ILE A 8 47.46 -25.96 -3.77
CA ILE A 8 48.04 -26.67 -2.61
C ILE A 8 49.57 -26.78 -2.73
N LYS A 9 50.12 -26.92 -3.94
CA LYS A 9 51.57 -26.90 -4.17
C LYS A 9 52.16 -25.52 -3.92
N SER A 10 51.51 -24.44 -4.36
CA SER A 10 51.93 -23.06 -4.09
C SER A 10 51.88 -22.71 -2.59
N PHE A 11 50.89 -23.21 -1.86
CA PHE A 11 50.77 -22.99 -0.41
C PHE A 11 51.80 -23.79 0.41
N LYS A 12 52.20 -24.99 -0.03
CA LYS A 12 53.27 -25.75 0.63
C LYS A 12 54.65 -25.11 0.43
N GLN A 13 54.86 -24.41 -0.68
CA GLN A 13 56.10 -23.70 -0.98
C GLN A 13 56.30 -22.44 -0.12
N PHE A 14 55.21 -21.79 0.32
CA PHE A 14 55.26 -20.62 1.21
C PHE A 14 55.58 -20.95 2.68
N LYS A 15 55.48 -22.22 3.09
CA LYS A 15 55.68 -22.65 4.49
C LYS A 15 57.12 -23.07 4.82
N GLN A 16 58.05 -23.03 3.85
CA GLN A 16 59.41 -23.58 3.99
C GLN A 16 60.54 -22.55 4.17
N ASP A 17 60.28 -21.24 4.16
CA ASP A 17 61.32 -20.23 4.40
C ASP A 17 61.05 -19.36 5.66
N PRO A 18 61.48 -19.82 6.85
CA PRO A 18 61.30 -19.08 8.12
C PRO A 18 62.21 -17.85 8.29
N ASN A 19 62.96 -17.44 7.26
CA ASN A 19 63.88 -16.28 7.33
C ASN A 19 63.30 -14.95 6.78
N GLN A 20 62.06 -14.93 6.27
CA GLN A 20 61.38 -13.68 5.88
C GLN A 20 60.60 -13.02 7.02
N LEU A 21 60.14 -13.79 8.02
CA LEU A 21 59.40 -13.23 9.17
C LEU A 21 60.29 -12.41 10.13
N LYS A 22 61.58 -12.77 10.30
CA LYS A 22 62.49 -12.07 11.22
C LYS A 22 63.00 -10.71 10.72
N LYS A 23 62.76 -10.35 9.45
CA LYS A 23 63.10 -9.01 8.92
C LYS A 23 61.98 -7.99 9.10
N ILE A 24 60.75 -8.43 9.39
CA ILE A 24 59.60 -7.55 9.59
C ILE A 24 59.47 -7.16 11.08
N GLU A 25 59.75 -8.09 12.00
CA GLU A 25 59.67 -7.84 13.45
C GLU A 25 60.73 -6.87 13.99
N LYS A 26 61.81 -6.59 13.24
CA LYS A 26 62.90 -5.71 13.71
C LYS A 26 62.75 -4.24 13.28
N ASN A 27 61.84 -3.95 12.34
CA ASN A 27 61.60 -2.57 11.87
C ASN A 27 60.41 -1.90 12.58
N THR A 28 59.67 -2.64 13.42
CA THR A 28 58.51 -2.13 14.17
C THR A 28 58.81 -1.79 15.63
N SER A 29 60.01 -2.08 16.14
CA SER A 29 60.37 -1.81 17.55
C SER A 29 60.99 -0.42 17.82
N ASP A 30 61.33 0.36 16.79
CA ASP A 30 62.06 1.64 16.96
C ASP A 30 61.18 2.90 16.83
N SER A 31 59.85 2.79 16.84
CA SER A 31 58.95 3.95 16.65
C SER A 31 57.91 4.17 17.74
N LEU A 32 58.10 3.60 18.93
CA LEU A 32 57.26 3.88 20.11
C LEU A 32 58.09 4.56 21.19
N SER A 33 58.10 5.89 21.16
CA SER A 33 58.33 6.71 22.35
C SER A 33 57.36 7.88 22.36
N SER A 34 56.77 8.09 23.55
CA SER A 34 55.91 9.19 24.04
C SER A 34 54.52 9.38 23.42
N ASP A 35 53.50 8.91 24.15
CA ASP A 35 52.45 9.68 24.87
C ASP A 35 51.10 8.94 24.78
N SER A 36 50.66 8.20 25.80
CA SER A 36 49.92 8.60 27.01
C SER A 36 48.44 8.98 26.78
N ARG A 37 47.55 8.27 27.51
CA ARG A 37 46.09 8.49 27.80
C ARG A 37 45.11 7.77 26.86
N THR A 38 44.55 6.62 27.28
CA THR A 38 43.21 6.45 27.88
C THR A 38 42.08 7.06 27.04
N ASP A 39 41.29 6.21 26.38
CA ASP A 39 39.85 6.06 26.67
C ASP A 39 39.26 4.92 25.82
N GLU A 40 38.44 4.09 26.47
CA GLU A 40 37.58 3.08 25.87
C GLU A 40 36.53 3.79 24.99
N ASN A 41 36.48 3.46 23.70
CA ASN A 41 35.27 3.63 22.89
C ASN A 41 35.34 2.72 21.65
N ASP A 42 34.28 1.94 21.47
CA ASP A 42 33.94 1.24 20.25
C ASP A 42 33.97 2.18 19.04
N SER A 43 34.90 1.96 18.11
CA SER A 43 34.73 2.24 16.68
C SER A 43 36.04 1.97 15.93
N GLU A 44 35.89 1.55 14.68
CA GLU A 44 36.93 1.45 13.65
C GLU A 44 37.76 0.16 13.63
N ILE A 45 37.25 -0.83 12.87
CA ILE A 45 38.14 -1.73 12.15
C ILE A 45 38.43 -1.07 10.79
N PRO A 46 39.64 -0.55 10.54
CA PRO A 46 40.04 -0.07 9.23
C PRO A 46 40.57 -1.27 8.43
N PHE A 47 39.69 -2.00 7.74
CA PHE A 47 40.10 -3.15 6.89
C PHE A 47 39.62 -3.04 5.43
N PHE A 48 39.34 -1.83 4.95
CA PHE A 48 38.98 -1.60 3.55
C PHE A 48 40.21 -1.22 2.75
N ASP A 49 40.83 -2.18 2.08
CA ASP A 49 41.80 -1.91 1.01
C ASP A 49 41.05 -1.80 -0.34
N PRO A 50 40.89 -0.59 -0.91
CA PRO A 50 40.19 -0.37 -2.18
C PRO A 50 40.94 -0.90 -3.41
N THR A 51 42.12 -1.50 -3.25
CA THR A 51 42.99 -1.90 -4.37
C THR A 51 42.67 -3.25 -4.99
N ASN A 52 41.80 -4.10 -4.41
CA ASN A 52 41.48 -5.41 -4.99
C ASN A 52 40.02 -5.89 -4.77
N PRO A 53 39.03 -5.32 -5.48
CA PRO A 53 37.62 -5.64 -5.28
C PRO A 53 37.28 -7.13 -5.53
N THR A 54 38.02 -7.80 -6.42
CA THR A 54 37.75 -9.20 -6.80
C THR A 54 38.09 -10.20 -5.69
N LYS A 55 39.16 -9.96 -4.92
CA LYS A 55 39.53 -10.81 -3.77
C LYS A 55 38.59 -10.58 -2.59
N MET A 56 38.11 -9.35 -2.43
CA MET A 56 37.17 -8.96 -1.40
C MET A 56 35.79 -9.60 -1.63
N ILE A 57 35.30 -9.62 -2.86
CA ILE A 57 34.08 -10.35 -3.24
C ILE A 57 34.20 -11.84 -2.90
N GLN A 58 35.30 -12.50 -3.28
CA GLN A 58 35.50 -13.93 -2.99
C GLN A 58 35.55 -14.24 -1.49
N PHE A 59 36.11 -13.33 -0.69
CA PHE A 59 36.15 -13.46 0.77
C PHE A 59 34.77 -13.29 1.39
N LEU A 60 34.01 -12.29 0.96
CA LEU A 60 32.65 -12.03 1.43
C LEU A 60 31.67 -13.13 0.99
N GLU A 61 31.77 -13.62 -0.25
CA GLU A 61 31.02 -14.79 -0.73
C GLU A 61 31.33 -16.04 0.12
N TYR A 62 32.60 -16.25 0.50
CA TYR A 62 32.99 -17.37 1.36
C TYR A 62 32.43 -17.26 2.78
N ILE A 63 32.38 -16.05 3.35
CA ILE A 63 31.78 -15.81 4.67
C ILE A 63 30.28 -16.11 4.64
N ILE A 64 29.57 -15.68 3.59
CA ILE A 64 28.13 -15.94 3.45
C ILE A 64 27.84 -17.44 3.27
N LEU A 65 28.71 -18.16 2.56
CA LEU A 65 28.57 -19.60 2.31
C LEU A 65 28.91 -20.49 3.52
N ASN A 66 29.86 -20.08 4.38
CA ASN A 66 30.37 -20.93 5.45
C ASN A 66 30.01 -20.49 6.87
N GLU A 67 29.67 -19.22 7.10
CA GLU A 67 29.30 -18.67 8.41
C GLU A 67 28.03 -17.82 8.31
N SER A 68 26.95 -18.37 7.73
CA SER A 68 25.66 -17.69 7.54
C SER A 68 25.01 -17.14 8.81
N ASP A 69 25.37 -17.68 9.98
CA ASP A 69 24.84 -17.30 11.29
C ASP A 69 25.57 -16.11 11.94
N LYS A 70 26.72 -15.69 11.40
CA LYS A 70 27.49 -14.50 11.85
C LYS A 70 27.51 -13.38 10.82
N ALA A 71 26.78 -13.55 9.72
CA ALA A 71 26.73 -12.57 8.65
C ALA A 71 25.78 -11.42 9.05
N ASP A 72 26.36 -10.39 9.66
CA ASP A 72 25.65 -9.15 9.99
C ASP A 72 25.27 -8.35 8.73
N GLU A 73 24.29 -7.46 8.85
CA GLU A 73 23.83 -6.59 7.76
C GLU A 73 24.97 -5.84 7.06
N SER A 74 25.99 -5.45 7.82
CA SER A 74 27.19 -4.76 7.31
C SER A 74 27.97 -5.57 6.28
N ILE A 75 27.98 -6.92 6.39
CA ILE A 75 28.70 -7.81 5.47
C ILE A 75 27.94 -7.89 4.14
N PHE A 76 26.61 -8.00 4.19
CA PHE A 76 25.76 -7.98 3.00
C PHE A 76 25.79 -6.62 2.30
N ASN A 77 25.72 -5.52 3.06
CA ASN A 77 25.85 -4.16 2.53
C ASN A 77 27.22 -3.95 1.85
N SER A 78 28.31 -4.39 2.49
CA SER A 78 29.66 -4.28 1.94
C SER A 78 29.84 -5.13 0.68
N LEU A 79 29.23 -6.31 0.62
CA LEU A 79 29.25 -7.15 -0.58
C LEU A 79 28.46 -6.51 -1.72
N LEU A 80 27.28 -5.95 -1.41
CA LEU A 80 26.48 -5.20 -2.38
C LEU A 80 27.27 -4.00 -2.94
N ASP A 81 27.94 -3.24 -2.09
CA ASP A 81 28.82 -2.14 -2.49
C ASP A 81 29.95 -2.62 -3.40
N CYS A 82 30.61 -3.73 -3.05
CA CYS A 82 31.67 -4.30 -3.86
C CYS A 82 31.17 -4.74 -5.24
N TYR A 83 29.99 -5.36 -5.32
CA TYR A 83 29.39 -5.74 -6.59
C TYR A 83 29.00 -4.53 -7.44
N LEU A 84 28.39 -3.51 -6.84
CA LEU A 84 27.97 -2.29 -7.55
C LEU A 84 29.17 -1.49 -8.07
N ILE A 85 30.26 -1.38 -7.28
CA ILE A 85 31.51 -0.76 -7.72
C ILE A 85 32.13 -1.55 -8.87
N ASN A 86 32.12 -2.89 -8.81
CA ASN A 86 32.66 -3.71 -9.88
C ASN A 86 31.80 -3.68 -11.15
N TRP A 87 30.47 -3.59 -11.01
CA TRP A 87 29.53 -3.39 -12.12
C TRP A 87 29.79 -2.07 -12.85
N LYS A 88 30.01 -0.97 -12.09
CA LYS A 88 30.36 0.34 -12.66
C LYS A 88 31.72 0.34 -13.39
N LYS A 89 32.68 -0.44 -12.88
CA LYS A 89 34.04 -0.55 -13.45
C LYS A 89 34.15 -1.53 -14.62
N ALA A 90 33.24 -2.50 -14.74
CA ALA A 90 33.25 -3.47 -15.84
C ALA A 90 33.11 -2.75 -17.18
N SER A 91 33.99 -3.06 -18.14
CA SER A 91 33.97 -2.46 -19.49
C SER A 91 33.21 -3.31 -20.51
N GLU A 92 33.11 -4.63 -20.28
CA GLU A 92 32.38 -5.54 -21.16
C GLU A 92 30.88 -5.63 -20.80
N PRO A 93 29.96 -5.54 -21.79
CA PRO A 93 28.52 -5.71 -21.57
C PRO A 93 28.16 -7.07 -20.95
N SER A 94 28.83 -8.14 -21.39
CA SER A 94 28.60 -9.50 -20.91
C SER A 94 28.91 -9.66 -19.41
N GLU A 95 30.00 -9.05 -18.93
CA GLU A 95 30.37 -9.07 -17.52
C GLU A 95 29.41 -8.21 -16.68
N ARG A 96 28.94 -7.09 -17.22
CA ARG A 96 27.92 -6.24 -16.58
C ARG A 96 26.60 -6.98 -16.39
N ASP A 97 26.16 -7.77 -17.36
CA ASP A 97 24.92 -8.54 -17.26
C ASP A 97 25.03 -9.69 -16.25
N ILE A 98 26.18 -10.36 -16.18
CA ILE A 98 26.44 -11.39 -15.16
C ILE A 98 26.43 -10.77 -13.75
N LEU A 99 27.10 -9.63 -13.58
CA LEU A 99 27.12 -8.91 -12.30
C LEU A 99 25.74 -8.36 -11.92
N ARG A 100 24.98 -7.84 -12.89
CA ARG A 100 23.58 -7.43 -12.70
C ARG A 100 22.74 -8.56 -12.15
N ASN A 101 22.80 -9.74 -12.77
CA ASN A 101 22.04 -10.90 -12.31
C ASN A 101 22.45 -11.35 -10.90
N LYS A 102 23.75 -11.32 -10.57
CA LYS A 102 24.26 -11.61 -9.23
C LYS A 102 23.80 -10.59 -8.18
N ILE A 103 23.75 -9.31 -8.52
CA ILE A 103 23.25 -8.26 -7.63
C ILE A 103 21.76 -8.47 -7.38
N MET A 104 20.97 -8.73 -8.43
CA MET A 104 19.54 -8.98 -8.30
C MET A 104 19.25 -10.26 -7.50
N SER A 105 19.99 -11.35 -7.72
CA SER A 105 19.84 -12.57 -6.91
C SER A 105 20.18 -12.32 -5.44
N LEU A 106 21.23 -11.53 -5.15
CA LEU A 106 21.57 -11.17 -3.77
C LEU A 106 20.45 -10.34 -3.11
N LEU A 107 19.86 -9.39 -3.84
CA LEU A 107 18.74 -8.59 -3.34
C LEU A 107 17.47 -9.43 -3.09
N LEU A 108 17.22 -10.44 -3.92
CA LEU A 108 16.07 -11.35 -3.82
C LEU A 108 16.25 -12.45 -2.75
N ASP A 109 17.41 -13.09 -2.69
CA ASP A 109 17.66 -14.26 -1.83
C ASP A 109 17.90 -13.89 -0.36
N HIS A 110 18.31 -12.64 -0.10
CA HIS A 110 18.69 -12.16 1.23
C HIS A 110 17.78 -11.04 1.75
N MET A 111 16.51 -11.02 1.33
CA MET A 111 15.48 -10.11 1.84
C MET A 111 15.44 -10.14 3.38
N GLY A 112 15.78 -9.00 4.02
CA GLY A 112 15.81 -8.85 5.48
C GLY A 112 17.16 -9.13 6.16
N LYS A 113 18.23 -9.39 5.42
CA LYS A 113 19.62 -9.48 5.94
C LYS A 113 20.50 -8.30 5.56
N TYR A 114 19.93 -7.28 4.92
CA TYR A 114 20.60 -6.04 4.54
C TYR A 114 19.71 -4.86 4.90
N SER A 115 20.31 -3.71 5.20
CA SER A 115 19.56 -2.48 5.44
C SER A 115 19.07 -1.94 4.10
N PHE A 116 17.76 -1.79 3.97
CA PHE A 116 17.12 -1.25 2.76
C PHE A 116 17.59 0.19 2.46
N GLU A 117 17.81 1.03 3.49
CA GLU A 117 18.29 2.40 3.26
C GLU A 117 19.72 2.42 2.71
N GLN A 118 20.60 1.58 3.29
CA GLN A 118 21.99 1.51 2.83
C GLN A 118 22.07 0.95 1.40
N ALA A 119 21.32 -0.13 1.11
CA ALA A 119 21.25 -0.69 -0.24
C ALA A 119 20.76 0.32 -1.28
N MET A 120 19.76 1.14 -0.91
CA MET A 120 19.24 2.19 -1.78
C MET A 120 20.26 3.29 -2.06
N ILE A 121 20.98 3.75 -1.02
CA ILE A 121 22.07 4.73 -1.18
C ILE A 121 23.15 4.15 -2.10
N SER A 122 23.56 2.91 -1.87
CA SER A 122 24.55 2.21 -2.69
C SER A 122 24.13 2.09 -4.15
N CYS A 123 22.88 1.69 -4.42
CA CYS A 123 22.33 1.63 -5.78
C CYS A 123 22.28 3.01 -6.44
N ARG A 124 21.86 4.05 -5.70
CA ARG A 124 21.79 5.43 -6.21
C ARG A 124 23.16 6.00 -6.55
N MET A 125 24.16 5.81 -5.68
CA MET A 125 25.54 6.27 -5.88
C MET A 125 26.22 5.61 -7.10
N ASN A 126 25.81 4.38 -7.43
CA ASN A 126 26.33 3.63 -8.56
C ASN A 126 25.45 3.71 -9.83
N HIS A 127 24.35 4.47 -9.80
CA HIS A 127 23.36 4.59 -10.89
C HIS A 127 22.79 3.22 -11.34
N PHE A 128 22.62 2.28 -10.41
CA PHE A 128 22.05 0.97 -10.70
C PHE A 128 20.52 1.04 -10.57
N ILE A 129 19.85 1.36 -11.69
CA ILE A 129 18.41 1.63 -11.75
C ILE A 129 17.57 0.39 -11.43
N ASP A 130 17.94 -0.79 -11.95
CA ASP A 130 17.14 -2.00 -11.81
C ASP A 130 17.00 -2.44 -10.35
N GLY A 131 18.09 -2.38 -9.58
CA GLY A 131 18.05 -2.67 -8.15
C GLY A 131 17.36 -1.58 -7.35
N LEU A 132 17.46 -0.32 -7.78
CA LEU A 132 16.76 0.79 -7.14
C LEU A 132 15.23 0.66 -7.27
N LEU A 133 14.74 0.31 -8.46
CA LEU A 133 13.32 0.06 -8.70
C LEU A 133 12.80 -1.12 -7.88
N PHE A 134 13.59 -2.21 -7.80
CA PHE A 134 13.25 -3.35 -6.95
C PHE A 134 13.16 -2.95 -5.47
N LEU A 135 14.14 -2.21 -4.96
CA LEU A 135 14.14 -1.75 -3.57
C LEU A 135 12.96 -0.81 -3.28
N TYR A 136 12.61 0.09 -4.20
CA TYR A 136 11.43 0.94 -4.05
C TYR A 136 10.13 0.15 -3.98
N GLU A 137 9.99 -0.92 -4.76
CA GLU A 137 8.81 -1.79 -4.72
C GLU A 137 8.70 -2.50 -3.37
N GLN A 138 9.81 -3.04 -2.86
CA GLN A 138 9.83 -3.72 -1.56
C GLN A 138 9.54 -2.79 -0.38
N MET A 139 9.97 -1.53 -0.46
CA MET A 139 9.70 -0.51 0.56
C MET A 139 8.35 0.20 0.37
N GLN A 140 7.56 -0.17 -0.64
CA GLN A 140 6.30 0.49 -1.00
C GLN A 140 6.45 1.98 -1.34
N LEU A 141 7.63 2.40 -1.81
CA LEU A 141 7.94 3.78 -2.20
C LEU A 141 7.58 4.02 -3.68
N TYR A 142 6.32 3.80 -4.04
CA TYR A 142 5.85 3.86 -5.43
C TYR A 142 5.97 5.26 -6.05
N ASP A 143 5.89 6.32 -5.22
CA ASP A 143 6.12 7.71 -5.62
C ASP A 143 7.47 7.89 -6.32
N LEU A 144 8.53 7.27 -5.79
CA LEU A 144 9.89 7.39 -6.31
C LEU A 144 10.08 6.59 -7.61
N ILE A 145 9.38 5.47 -7.75
CA ILE A 145 9.32 4.70 -9.00
C ILE A 145 8.70 5.57 -10.10
N LEU A 146 7.60 6.24 -9.78
CA LEU A 146 6.91 7.11 -10.73
C LEU A 146 7.79 8.30 -11.12
N ASP A 147 8.44 8.96 -10.15
CA ASP A 147 9.39 10.04 -10.41
C ASP A 147 10.51 9.61 -11.36
N HIS A 148 11.05 8.41 -11.17
CA HIS A 148 12.09 7.87 -12.02
C HIS A 148 11.62 7.70 -13.47
N TYR A 149 10.43 7.14 -13.69
CA TYR A 149 9.86 7.02 -15.05
C TYR A 149 9.47 8.37 -15.65
N VAL A 150 9.04 9.32 -14.82
CA VAL A 150 8.79 10.72 -15.18
C VAL A 150 10.07 11.42 -15.66
N GLU A 151 11.20 11.21 -15.00
CA GLU A 151 12.51 11.74 -15.42
C GLU A 151 12.97 11.14 -16.76
N ILE A 152 12.70 9.86 -17.00
CA ILE A 152 12.99 9.19 -18.28
C ILE A 152 12.03 9.64 -19.38
N GLY A 153 10.81 10.05 -19.03
CA GLY A 153 9.75 10.41 -19.96
C GLY A 153 9.05 9.20 -20.59
N ASP A 154 9.11 8.02 -19.95
CA ASP A 154 8.47 6.80 -20.46
C ASP A 154 7.00 6.74 -20.02
N VAL A 155 6.13 7.33 -20.83
CA VAL A 155 4.69 7.46 -20.55
C VAL A 155 3.99 6.10 -20.36
N ASN A 156 4.42 5.07 -21.08
CA ASN A 156 3.79 3.74 -20.98
C ASN A 156 4.08 3.09 -19.63
N LYS A 157 5.33 3.19 -19.15
CA LYS A 157 5.71 2.65 -17.84
C LYS A 157 5.08 3.42 -16.68
N ILE A 158 4.86 4.73 -16.83
CA ILE A 158 4.09 5.53 -15.86
C ILE A 158 2.69 4.93 -15.71
N LEU A 159 1.99 4.68 -16.81
CA LEU A 159 0.65 4.09 -16.76
C LEU A 159 0.65 2.66 -16.21
N GLU A 160 1.58 1.80 -16.64
CA GLU A 160 1.68 0.45 -16.09
C GLU A 160 1.94 0.45 -14.58
N THR A 161 2.78 1.37 -14.09
CA THR A 161 3.08 1.53 -12.67
C THR A 161 1.85 2.02 -11.91
N CYS A 162 1.16 3.03 -12.43
CA CYS A 162 -0.10 3.51 -11.86
C CYS A 162 -1.15 2.39 -11.82
N GLU A 163 -1.30 1.59 -12.86
CA GLU A 163 -2.27 0.49 -12.89
C GLU A 163 -1.91 -0.62 -11.89
N LYS A 164 -0.65 -1.07 -11.87
CA LYS A 164 -0.18 -2.13 -10.96
C LYS A 164 -0.30 -1.76 -9.49
N PHE A 165 0.01 -0.51 -9.14
CA PHE A 165 0.03 -0.05 -7.74
C PHE A 165 -1.18 0.81 -7.36
N SER A 166 -2.17 0.92 -8.24
CA SER A 166 -3.37 1.75 -8.04
C SER A 166 -4.15 1.41 -6.77
N ASP A 167 -4.18 0.15 -6.36
CA ASP A 167 -4.90 -0.30 -5.17
C ASP A 167 -4.13 -0.07 -3.86
N GLN A 168 -2.81 0.14 -3.94
CA GLN A 168 -1.96 0.38 -2.77
C GLN A 168 -1.83 1.87 -2.49
N ASP A 169 -1.58 2.68 -3.53
CA ASP A 169 -1.50 4.13 -3.40
C ASP A 169 -2.22 4.84 -4.56
N GLU A 170 -3.41 5.33 -4.26
CA GLU A 170 -4.23 6.06 -5.23
C GLU A 170 -3.61 7.43 -5.59
N ARG A 171 -2.70 7.96 -4.77
CA ARG A 171 -2.05 9.26 -5.01
C ARG A 171 -1.12 9.24 -6.22
N LEU A 172 -0.71 8.06 -6.67
CA LEU A 172 0.08 7.88 -7.90
C LEU A 172 -0.63 8.46 -9.12
N TRP A 173 -1.95 8.32 -9.21
CA TRP A 173 -2.74 8.90 -10.30
C TRP A 173 -2.74 10.42 -10.26
N ILE A 174 -2.74 11.01 -9.06
CA ILE A 174 -2.64 12.46 -8.89
C ILE A 174 -1.30 12.96 -9.41
N ARG A 175 -0.21 12.27 -9.07
CA ARG A 175 1.15 12.64 -9.49
C ARG A 175 1.36 12.43 -10.99
N ALA A 176 0.84 11.33 -11.55
CA ALA A 176 0.82 11.10 -12.99
C ALA A 176 0.04 12.22 -13.70
N PHE A 177 -1.14 12.59 -13.20
CA PHE A 177 -1.91 13.72 -13.73
C PHE A 177 -1.13 15.03 -13.71
N TRP A 178 -0.43 15.36 -12.62
CA TRP A 178 0.43 16.55 -12.54
C TRP A 178 1.53 16.55 -13.60
N TYR A 179 2.15 15.38 -13.84
CA TYR A 179 3.15 15.23 -14.90
C TYR A 179 2.55 15.48 -16.29
N PHE A 180 1.39 14.88 -16.57
CA PHE A 180 0.68 15.07 -17.84
C PHE A 180 0.17 16.49 -18.04
N ALA A 181 -0.22 17.18 -16.96
CA ALA A 181 -0.65 18.57 -17.01
C ALA A 181 0.52 19.54 -17.31
N LYS A 182 1.73 19.22 -16.85
CA LYS A 182 2.94 20.03 -17.04
C LYS A 182 3.64 19.76 -18.39
N THR A 183 3.53 18.55 -18.91
CA THR A 183 4.24 18.12 -20.12
C THR A 183 3.40 18.44 -21.36
N SER A 184 3.92 19.28 -22.25
CA SER A 184 3.15 19.82 -23.39
C SER A 184 3.02 18.87 -24.61
N ASP A 185 3.75 17.74 -24.61
CA ASP A 185 3.88 16.81 -25.75
C ASP A 185 3.10 15.49 -25.56
N VAL A 186 2.14 15.48 -24.63
CA VAL A 186 1.42 14.26 -24.26
C VAL A 186 0.19 14.09 -25.17
N ASP A 187 0.01 12.87 -25.68
CA ASP A 187 -1.17 12.47 -26.43
C ASP A 187 -2.45 12.62 -25.58
N ILE A 188 -3.45 13.31 -26.14
CA ILE A 188 -4.71 13.66 -25.46
C ILE A 188 -5.47 12.38 -25.03
N SER A 189 -5.29 11.28 -25.78
CA SER A 189 -5.86 9.96 -25.47
C SER A 189 -5.40 9.42 -24.11
N LEU A 190 -4.12 9.60 -23.77
CA LEU A 190 -3.52 9.11 -22.53
C LEU A 190 -3.96 9.97 -21.34
N LEU A 191 -4.08 11.29 -21.55
CA LEU A 191 -4.65 12.20 -20.56
C LEU A 191 -6.10 11.83 -20.22
N HIS A 192 -6.92 11.48 -21.22
CA HIS A 192 -8.28 11.01 -20.98
C HIS A 192 -8.33 9.74 -20.14
N ARG A 193 -7.47 8.75 -20.42
CA ARG A 193 -7.39 7.51 -19.65
C ARG A 193 -7.04 7.78 -18.18
N VAL A 194 -6.08 8.68 -17.92
CA VAL A 194 -5.70 9.09 -16.56
C VAL A 194 -6.86 9.79 -15.86
N LEU A 195 -7.55 10.70 -16.55
CA LEU A 195 -8.71 11.41 -16.00
C LEU A 195 -9.89 10.48 -15.68
N GLU A 196 -10.11 9.44 -16.48
CA GLU A 196 -11.14 8.43 -16.19
C GLU A 196 -10.82 7.63 -14.92
N GLU A 197 -9.57 7.22 -14.73
CA GLU A 197 -9.16 6.51 -13.51
C GLU A 197 -9.19 7.40 -12.26
N VAL A 198 -8.81 8.67 -12.42
CA VAL A 198 -8.94 9.69 -11.35
C VAL A 198 -10.41 9.93 -10.98
N ASP A 199 -11.32 9.97 -11.95
CA ASP A 199 -12.76 10.18 -11.73
C ASP A 199 -13.43 8.95 -11.10
N LYS A 200 -13.09 7.73 -11.55
CA LYS A 200 -13.59 6.49 -10.93
C LYS A 200 -13.28 6.43 -9.44
N ARG A 201 -12.09 6.89 -9.05
CA ARG A 201 -11.61 6.89 -7.67
C ARG A 201 -11.92 8.20 -6.92
N ASN A 202 -12.55 9.19 -7.57
CA ASN A 202 -12.86 10.52 -7.01
C ASN A 202 -11.66 11.22 -6.35
N LEU A 203 -10.45 11.07 -6.91
CA LEU A 203 -9.22 11.53 -6.25
C LEU A 203 -9.01 13.03 -6.35
N ILE A 204 -9.47 13.65 -7.43
CA ILE A 204 -9.30 15.08 -7.69
C ILE A 204 -10.66 15.68 -8.04
N PRO A 205 -11.11 16.73 -7.33
CA PRO A 205 -12.28 17.49 -7.73
C PRO A 205 -12.10 18.07 -9.14
N PRO A 206 -13.12 17.98 -10.03
CA PRO A 206 -13.01 18.49 -11.41
C PRO A 206 -12.62 19.97 -11.50
N ILE A 207 -12.99 20.78 -10.50
CA ILE A 207 -12.58 22.18 -10.43
C ILE A 207 -11.07 22.35 -10.32
N SER A 208 -10.41 21.48 -9.54
CA SER A 208 -8.96 21.47 -9.39
C SER A 208 -8.29 21.01 -10.68
N ILE A 209 -8.87 20.04 -11.38
CA ILE A 209 -8.39 19.59 -12.70
C ILE A 209 -8.38 20.76 -13.70
N ILE A 210 -9.46 21.54 -13.73
CA ILE A 210 -9.57 22.74 -14.59
C ILE A 210 -8.49 23.77 -14.21
N ASP A 211 -8.34 24.06 -12.92
CA ASP A 211 -7.36 25.04 -12.44
C ASP A 211 -5.92 24.64 -12.77
N ILE A 212 -5.58 23.35 -12.57
CA ILE A 212 -4.26 22.80 -12.86
C ILE A 212 -3.96 22.87 -14.36
N LEU A 213 -4.89 22.46 -15.23
CA LEU A 213 -4.69 22.49 -16.68
C LEU A 213 -4.63 23.91 -17.23
N SER A 214 -5.46 24.82 -16.69
CA SER A 214 -5.49 26.23 -17.07
C SER A 214 -4.17 26.94 -16.79
N ARG A 215 -3.50 26.63 -15.67
CA ARG A 215 -2.24 27.27 -15.27
C ARG A 215 -1.00 26.66 -15.90
N ASN A 216 -0.99 25.34 -16.11
CA ASN A 216 0.24 24.59 -16.40
C ASN A 216 0.38 24.11 -17.84
N SER A 217 -0.69 24.12 -18.65
CA SER A 217 -0.63 23.58 -20.01
C SER A 217 -0.92 24.63 -21.10
N PRO A 218 0.05 24.93 -21.97
CA PRO A 218 -0.18 25.70 -23.20
C PRO A 218 -0.94 24.91 -24.28
N THR A 219 -0.91 23.56 -24.21
CA THR A 219 -1.39 22.66 -25.28
C THR A 219 -2.61 21.82 -24.91
N ALA A 220 -2.82 21.48 -23.63
CA ALA A 220 -4.05 20.85 -23.15
C ALA A 220 -5.16 21.91 -23.02
N SER A 221 -5.64 22.38 -24.18
CA SER A 221 -6.75 23.31 -24.23
C SER A 221 -7.97 22.73 -23.52
N LEU A 222 -8.79 23.58 -22.90
CA LEU A 222 -10.10 23.25 -22.33
C LEU A 222 -10.96 22.37 -23.27
N ALA A 223 -10.70 22.42 -24.58
CA ALA A 223 -11.33 21.55 -25.57
C ALA A 223 -11.05 20.05 -25.36
N ALA A 224 -9.84 19.68 -24.92
CA ALA A 224 -9.48 18.29 -24.61
C ALA A 224 -10.35 17.74 -23.48
N ILE A 225 -10.52 18.50 -22.40
CA ILE A 225 -11.31 18.07 -21.24
C ILE A 225 -12.81 18.36 -21.36
N LYS A 226 -13.27 19.05 -22.42
CA LYS A 226 -14.69 19.44 -22.57
C LYS A 226 -15.63 18.23 -22.54
N ASN A 227 -15.28 17.15 -23.24
CA ASN A 227 -16.10 15.95 -23.28
C ASN A 227 -16.16 15.27 -21.91
N TYR A 228 -15.00 15.19 -21.22
CA TYR A 228 -14.91 14.68 -19.86
C TYR A 228 -15.81 15.48 -18.89
N LEU A 229 -15.69 16.82 -18.90
CA LEU A 229 -16.51 17.69 -18.05
C LEU A 229 -18.00 17.58 -18.37
N SER A 230 -18.37 17.46 -19.65
CA SER A 230 -19.76 17.33 -20.07
C SER A 230 -20.38 16.01 -19.57
N GLN A 231 -19.63 14.91 -19.67
CA GLN A 231 -20.06 13.60 -19.16
C GLN A 231 -20.17 13.61 -17.64
N TRP A 232 -19.17 14.18 -16.95
CA TRP A 232 -19.17 14.31 -15.49
C TRP A 232 -20.36 15.14 -14.99
N LEU A 233 -20.61 16.30 -15.59
CA LEU A 233 -21.76 17.16 -15.24
C LEU A 233 -23.09 16.44 -15.45
N THR A 234 -23.24 15.69 -16.56
CA THR A 234 -24.45 14.94 -16.86
C THR A 234 -24.67 13.86 -15.81
N LYS A 235 -23.65 13.03 -15.51
CA LYS A 235 -23.70 12.00 -14.46
C LYS A 235 -24.04 12.58 -13.09
N ASN A 236 -23.43 13.71 -12.73
CA ASN A 236 -23.70 14.38 -11.47
C ASN A 236 -25.14 14.94 -11.43
N SER A 237 -25.63 15.52 -12.52
CA SER A 237 -27.03 16.00 -12.61
C SER A 237 -28.05 14.86 -12.45
N GLU A 238 -27.79 13.69 -13.03
CA GLU A 238 -28.63 12.50 -12.86
C GLU A 238 -28.60 11.99 -11.42
N MET A 239 -27.42 11.97 -10.79
CA MET A 239 -27.29 11.58 -9.39
C MET A 239 -28.06 12.54 -8.47
N VAL A 240 -27.95 13.85 -8.72
CA VAL A 240 -28.70 14.87 -7.99
C VAL A 240 -30.21 14.67 -8.18
N SER A 241 -30.68 14.39 -9.40
CA SER A 241 -32.10 14.11 -9.66
C SER A 241 -32.59 12.88 -8.89
N LYS A 242 -31.85 11.77 -8.93
CA LYS A 242 -32.19 10.55 -8.17
C LYS A 242 -32.23 10.80 -6.66
N ASN A 243 -31.31 11.62 -6.15
CA ASN A 243 -31.32 12.00 -4.74
C ASN A 243 -32.56 12.83 -4.39
N TYR A 244 -32.98 13.77 -5.25
CA TYR A 244 -34.24 14.49 -5.05
C TYR A 244 -35.47 13.58 -5.08
N ASP A 245 -35.51 12.59 -5.98
CA ASP A 245 -36.59 11.61 -6.04
C ASP A 245 -36.66 10.77 -4.75
N LEU A 246 -35.50 10.33 -4.23
CA LEU A 246 -35.41 9.62 -2.96
C LEU A 246 -35.83 10.48 -1.78
N ILE A 247 -35.41 11.75 -1.74
CA ILE A 247 -35.83 12.71 -0.72
C ILE A 247 -37.36 12.84 -0.71
N HIS A 248 -37.99 12.99 -1.89
CA HIS A 248 -39.44 13.04 -2.00
C HIS A 248 -40.11 11.75 -1.51
N GLN A 249 -39.60 10.58 -1.90
CA GLN A 249 -40.14 9.29 -1.43
C GLN A 249 -40.02 9.14 0.09
N TYR A 250 -38.90 9.55 0.68
CA TYR A 250 -38.71 9.51 2.13
C TYR A 250 -39.60 10.53 2.86
N GLN A 251 -39.81 11.72 2.29
CA GLN A 251 -40.72 12.73 2.82
C GLN A 251 -42.16 12.22 2.83
N ASP A 252 -42.64 11.68 1.71
CA ASP A 252 -43.99 11.11 1.59
C ASP A 252 -44.20 9.93 2.55
N SER A 253 -43.20 9.06 2.68
CA SER A 253 -43.24 7.93 3.63
C SER A 253 -43.27 8.42 5.08
N THR A 254 -42.49 9.46 5.40
CA THR A 254 -42.46 10.08 6.72
C THR A 254 -43.78 10.75 7.06
N GLU A 255 -44.40 11.45 6.11
CA GLU A 255 -45.72 12.06 6.29
C GLU A 255 -46.79 11.00 6.54
N LYS A 256 -46.83 9.93 5.74
CA LYS A 256 -47.73 8.79 5.97
C LYS A 256 -47.53 8.13 7.33
N MET A 257 -46.28 7.97 7.78
CA MET A 257 -46.00 7.44 9.12
C MET A 257 -46.48 8.39 10.21
N ARG A 258 -46.35 9.70 10.04
CA ARG A 258 -46.88 10.69 11.00
C ARG A 258 -48.40 10.66 11.07
N ASP A 259 -49.06 10.57 9.92
CA ASP A 259 -50.52 10.44 9.85
C ASP A 259 -51.00 9.14 10.50
N GLU A 260 -50.28 8.02 10.29
CA GLU A 260 -50.57 6.76 10.94
C GLU A 260 -50.43 6.87 12.47
N ILE A 261 -49.36 7.48 12.97
CA ILE A 261 -49.16 7.73 14.40
C ILE A 261 -50.31 8.56 14.99
N GLU A 262 -50.71 9.63 14.32
CA GLU A 262 -51.80 10.49 14.78
C GLU A 262 -53.14 9.75 14.78
N SER A 263 -53.40 8.94 13.75
CA SER A 263 -54.60 8.11 13.68
C SER A 263 -54.66 7.09 14.82
N ILE A 264 -53.55 6.42 15.14
CA ILE A 264 -53.46 5.44 16.24
C ILE A 264 -53.65 6.13 17.59
N ARG A 265 -53.18 7.37 17.75
CA ARG A 265 -53.28 8.13 19.00
C ARG A 265 -54.69 8.67 19.26
N THR A 266 -55.39 9.11 18.22
CA THR A 266 -56.63 9.89 18.36
C THR A 266 -57.89 9.14 17.97
N GLN A 267 -57.80 8.12 17.11
CA GLN A 267 -58.96 7.42 16.56
C GLN A 267 -59.08 5.99 17.11
N PRO A 268 -60.29 5.52 17.44
CA PRO A 268 -60.51 4.13 17.84
C PRO A 268 -60.26 3.19 16.66
N LYS A 269 -59.34 2.23 16.83
CA LYS A 269 -59.03 1.22 15.81
C LYS A 269 -60.01 0.04 15.90
N ILE A 270 -60.75 -0.22 14.83
CA ILE A 270 -61.71 -1.34 14.77
C ILE A 270 -60.98 -2.62 14.39
N PHE A 271 -61.07 -3.64 15.24
CA PHE A 271 -60.52 -4.96 14.96
C PHE A 271 -61.61 -5.87 14.37
N GLN A 272 -61.51 -6.17 13.07
CA GLN A 272 -62.46 -7.07 12.37
C GLN A 272 -61.93 -8.51 12.22
N SER A 273 -60.74 -8.81 12.72
CA SER A 273 -60.15 -10.15 12.62
C SER A 273 -60.99 -11.16 13.40
N SER A 274 -61.53 -12.16 12.71
CA SER A 274 -62.34 -13.24 13.31
C SER A 274 -61.54 -14.51 13.62
N ARG A 275 -60.24 -14.54 13.30
CA ARG A 275 -59.34 -15.69 13.45
C ARG A 275 -58.03 -15.33 14.12
N CYS A 276 -57.51 -16.25 14.92
CA CYS A 276 -56.24 -16.10 15.62
C CYS A 276 -55.06 -16.19 14.64
N SER A 277 -54.09 -15.29 14.77
CA SER A 277 -52.96 -15.21 13.84
C SER A 277 -51.96 -16.37 14.02
N PHE A 278 -51.94 -17.00 15.20
CA PHE A 278 -51.10 -18.16 15.55
C PHE A 278 -51.75 -19.50 15.13
N CYS A 279 -52.91 -19.85 15.70
CA CYS A 279 -53.55 -21.15 15.47
C CYS A 279 -54.54 -21.16 14.28
N LYS A 280 -54.84 -19.99 13.69
CA LYS A 280 -55.80 -19.81 12.58
C LYS A 280 -57.26 -20.20 12.88
N VAL A 281 -57.57 -20.63 14.11
CA VAL A 281 -58.93 -20.94 14.59
C VAL A 281 -59.70 -19.64 14.84
N HIS A 282 -61.03 -19.70 14.81
CA HIS A 282 -61.90 -18.59 15.19
C HIS A 282 -61.57 -18.07 16.59
N LEU A 283 -61.55 -16.75 16.74
CA LEU A 283 -61.26 -16.10 18.01
C LEU A 283 -62.41 -16.32 18.98
N GLU A 284 -62.09 -16.85 20.15
CA GLU A 284 -63.00 -16.99 21.29
C GLU A 284 -62.50 -16.07 22.41
N LEU A 285 -63.43 -15.59 23.23
CA LEU A 285 -63.09 -14.76 24.39
C LEU A 285 -62.47 -15.63 25.49
N PRO A 286 -61.37 -15.21 26.14
CA PRO A 286 -60.68 -13.92 26.00
C PRO A 286 -59.67 -13.84 24.84
N SER A 287 -59.70 -12.74 24.09
CA SER A 287 -58.79 -12.43 22.97
C SER A 287 -57.95 -11.18 23.23
N ILE A 288 -56.73 -11.15 22.70
CA ILE A 288 -55.81 -10.01 22.76
C ILE A 288 -55.59 -9.48 21.33
N HIS A 289 -55.73 -8.17 21.18
CA HIS A 289 -55.60 -7.46 19.90
C HIS A 289 -54.43 -6.48 19.98
N PHE A 290 -53.51 -6.56 19.02
CA PHE A 290 -52.39 -5.62 18.91
C PHE A 290 -52.73 -4.52 17.89
N LEU A 291 -52.22 -3.30 18.11
CA LEU A 291 -52.43 -2.16 17.20
C LEU A 291 -51.86 -2.38 15.79
N CYS A 292 -50.98 -3.37 15.59
CA CYS A 292 -50.56 -3.82 14.25
C CYS A 292 -51.67 -4.57 13.48
N GLY A 293 -52.83 -4.82 14.10
CA GLY A 293 -53.99 -5.50 13.49
C GLY A 293 -54.02 -7.02 13.72
N HIS A 294 -52.99 -7.60 14.32
CA HIS A 294 -52.96 -9.02 14.65
C HIS A 294 -53.68 -9.33 15.96
N SER A 295 -54.47 -10.39 15.92
CA SER A 295 -55.31 -10.84 17.03
C SER A 295 -55.01 -12.28 17.38
N TYR A 296 -55.05 -12.59 18.68
CA TYR A 296 -54.68 -13.89 19.25
C TYR A 296 -55.62 -14.28 20.38
N HIS A 297 -55.76 -15.58 20.65
CA HIS A 297 -56.33 -16.05 21.92
C HIS A 297 -55.35 -15.77 23.06
N GLN A 298 -55.86 -15.49 24.25
CA GLN A 298 -55.00 -15.29 25.43
C GLN A 298 -54.05 -16.48 25.66
N GLY A 299 -54.57 -17.71 25.61
CA GLY A 299 -53.75 -18.92 25.76
C GLY A 299 -52.74 -19.20 24.64
N CYS A 300 -52.89 -18.57 23.46
CA CYS A 300 -51.89 -18.66 22.38
C CYS A 300 -50.72 -17.70 22.56
N LEU A 301 -50.80 -16.76 23.51
CA LEU A 301 -49.74 -15.80 23.83
C LEU A 301 -48.95 -16.15 25.10
N GLU A 302 -49.41 -17.12 25.90
CA GLU A 302 -48.77 -17.60 27.14
C GLU A 302 -47.50 -18.45 26.89
N SER A 303 -46.74 -18.16 25.83
CA SER A 303 -45.39 -18.72 25.68
C SER A 303 -44.44 -18.05 26.70
N PRO A 304 -43.47 -18.79 27.26
CA PRO A 304 -42.63 -18.39 28.39
C PRO A 304 -41.58 -17.29 28.09
N SER A 305 -41.78 -16.52 27.02
CA SER A 305 -40.96 -15.37 26.66
C SER A 305 -41.57 -14.10 27.26
N ASP A 306 -40.84 -13.41 28.14
CA ASP A 306 -41.20 -12.10 28.73
C ASP A 306 -41.31 -10.94 27.69
N GLU A 307 -41.32 -11.26 26.39
CA GLU A 307 -41.33 -10.29 25.31
C GLU A 307 -42.74 -9.74 25.07
N LYS A 308 -42.99 -8.53 25.57
CA LYS A 308 -44.26 -7.80 25.37
C LYS A 308 -44.35 -7.30 23.93
N GLY A 309 -45.05 -8.02 23.06
CA GLY A 309 -45.30 -7.58 21.68
C GLY A 309 -46.06 -8.59 20.82
N CYS A 310 -46.41 -8.19 19.60
CA CYS A 310 -46.98 -9.11 18.62
C CYS A 310 -45.87 -10.04 18.10
N PRO A 311 -46.00 -11.37 18.22
CA PRO A 311 -44.92 -12.30 17.87
C PRO A 311 -44.55 -12.29 16.37
N LEU A 312 -45.46 -11.82 15.49
CA LEU A 312 -45.16 -11.67 14.06
C LEU A 312 -44.37 -10.41 13.74
N CYS A 313 -44.62 -9.31 14.46
CA CYS A 313 -43.99 -8.01 14.19
C CYS A 313 -42.74 -7.77 15.05
N LEU A 314 -42.58 -8.51 16.15
CA LEU A 314 -41.49 -8.33 17.10
C LEU A 314 -40.09 -8.51 16.46
N PRO A 315 -39.83 -9.51 15.59
CA PRO A 315 -38.51 -9.66 14.97
C PRO A 315 -38.12 -8.45 14.11
N GLU A 316 -39.11 -7.81 13.45
CA GLU A 316 -38.89 -6.64 12.63
C GLU A 316 -38.71 -5.38 13.49
N GLN A 317 -39.50 -5.24 14.56
CA GLN A 317 -39.36 -4.16 15.54
C GLN A 317 -37.99 -4.20 16.22
N ILE A 318 -37.47 -5.37 16.60
CA ILE A 318 -36.14 -5.52 17.20
C ILE A 318 -35.06 -5.09 16.20
N LYS A 319 -35.16 -5.46 14.92
CA LYS A 319 -34.22 -5.04 13.88
C LYS A 319 -34.19 -3.52 13.73
N LEU A 320 -35.36 -2.88 13.62
CA LEU A 320 -35.48 -1.42 13.54
C LEU A 320 -34.90 -0.72 14.78
N SER A 321 -35.20 -1.26 15.96
CA SER A 321 -34.68 -0.73 17.25
C SER A 321 -33.15 -0.80 17.31
N ASN A 322 -32.56 -1.89 16.80
CA ASN A 322 -31.12 -2.09 16.78
C ASN A 322 -30.43 -1.22 15.72
N MET A 323 -31.07 -0.95 14.59
CA MET A 323 -30.56 0.02 13.60
C MET A 323 -30.53 1.43 14.17
N ASN A 324 -31.65 1.88 14.75
CA ASN A 324 -31.73 3.22 15.37
C ASN A 324 -30.69 3.42 16.49
N LYS A 325 -30.36 2.38 17.28
CA LYS A 325 -29.30 2.47 18.29
C LYS A 325 -27.90 2.64 17.68
N LYS A 326 -27.61 1.89 16.61
CA LYS A 326 -26.32 2.02 15.90
C LYS A 326 -26.16 3.39 15.25
N ASP A 327 -27.24 3.95 14.72
CA ASP A 327 -27.22 5.29 14.11
C ASP A 327 -27.01 6.38 15.17
N GLN A 328 -27.63 6.25 16.35
CA GLN A 328 -27.38 7.16 17.49
C GLN A 328 -25.95 7.07 18.03
N ASP A 329 -25.37 5.86 18.12
CA ASP A 329 -23.99 5.68 18.56
C ASP A 329 -23.00 6.29 17.55
N PHE A 330 -23.32 6.27 16.25
CA PHE A 330 -22.52 6.90 15.19
C PHE A 330 -22.56 8.43 15.25
N ASP A 331 -23.73 9.02 15.52
CA ASP A 331 -23.88 10.48 15.67
C ASP A 331 -23.19 11.04 16.93
N ILE A 332 -23.06 10.24 17.99
CA ILE A 332 -22.35 10.63 19.22
C ILE A 332 -20.83 10.61 19.02
N LEU A 333 -20.31 9.65 18.25
CA LEU A 333 -18.87 9.52 17.96
C LEU A 333 -18.36 10.58 16.98
N ASN A 334 -19.21 11.12 16.09
CA ASN A 334 -18.84 12.19 15.16
C ASN A 334 -19.02 13.62 15.72
N ASN A 335 -19.61 13.76 16.91
CA ASN A 335 -19.82 15.04 17.60
C ASN A 335 -18.98 15.19 18.89
N GLN A 336 -18.02 14.29 19.13
CA GLN A 336 -16.95 14.41 20.12
C GLN A 336 -15.62 14.64 19.41
#